data_AF-A0A1V5LFY4-F1
#
_entry.id   AF-A0A1V5LFY4-F1
#
_cell.length_a   1.000
_cell.length_b   1.000
_cell.length_c   1.000
_cell.angle_alpha   90.00
_cell.angle_beta   90.00
_cell.angle_gamma   90.00
#
_symmetry.space_group_name_H-M   'P 1'
#
loop_
_entity.id
_entity.type
_entity.pdbx_description
1 polymer ?
#
loop_
_entity_poly.entity_id
_entity_poly.type
_entity_poly.pdbx_seq_one_letter_code
_entity_poly.pdbx_strand_id
1 'polypeptide(L)' 'MPGEYLIDFFRDEDGDGRFSPGRPFPWQPAERYTLYPDTIRVRSRWPNEGNDLLLPE' A
#
# COMPACT_ATOMS: atom_id res chain seq x y z
N MET A 1 17.42 -4.50 1.35
CA MET A 1 18.78 -3.92 1.37
C MET A 1 18.66 -2.49 1.89
N PRO A 2 19.70 -1.85 2.42
CA PRO A 2 19.61 -0.41 2.69
C PRO A 2 19.48 0.37 1.38
N GLY A 3 18.70 1.46 1.36
CA GLY A 3 18.43 2.25 0.17
C GLY A 3 17.23 3.17 0.32
N GLU A 4 16.90 3.89 -0.75
CA GLU A 4 15.66 4.66 -0.88
C GLU A 4 14.59 3.77 -1.50
N TYR A 5 13.39 3.76 -0.91
CA TYR A 5 12.27 2.93 -1.32
C TYR A 5 11.02 3.79 -1.46
N LEU A 6 10.16 3.43 -2.41
CA LEU A 6 8.79 3.92 -2.48
C LEU A 6 7.89 2.94 -1.71
N ILE A 7 6.83 3.47 -1.10
CA ILE A 7 5.79 2.65 -0.49
C ILE A 7 4.49 2.90 -1.24
N ASP A 8 3.86 1.82 -1.65
CA ASP A 8 2.50 1.81 -2.12
C ASP A 8 1.63 0.88 -1.27
N PHE A 9 0.33 1.18 -1.24
CA PHE A 9 -0.62 0.42 -0.46
C PHE A 9 -2.02 0.53 -1.03
N PHE A 10 -2.80 -0.53 -0.83
CA PHE A 10 -4.20 -0.59 -1.17
C PHE A 10 -5.01 -1.02 0.05
N ARG A 11 -6.29 -0.61 0.08
CA ARG A 11 -7.25 -1.11 1.03
C ARG A 11 -7.79 -2.43 0.50
N ASP A 12 -7.37 -3.53 1.14
CA ASP A 12 -7.90 -4.87 0.89
C ASP A 12 -9.35 -4.96 1.39
N GLU A 13 -10.30 -4.73 0.49
CA GLU A 13 -11.74 -4.73 0.79
C GLU A 13 -12.35 -6.13 0.71
N ASP A 14 -11.74 -7.05 -0.05
CA ASP A 14 -12.20 -8.43 -0.22
C ASP A 14 -11.44 -9.47 0.63
N GLY A 15 -10.31 -9.09 1.22
CA GLY A 15 -9.53 -9.88 2.17
C GLY A 15 -8.60 -10.89 1.50
N ASP A 16 -8.26 -10.72 0.22
CA ASP A 16 -7.47 -11.69 -0.54
C ASP A 16 -5.95 -11.39 -0.58
N GLY A 17 -5.54 -10.24 -0.01
CA GLY A 17 -4.16 -9.79 0.06
C GLY A 17 -3.58 -9.32 -1.27
N ARG A 18 -4.40 -9.04 -2.29
CA ARG A 18 -3.99 -8.53 -3.60
C ARG A 18 -4.82 -7.32 -3.98
N PHE A 19 -4.23 -6.43 -4.78
CA PHE A 19 -4.95 -5.30 -5.31
C PHE A 19 -5.99 -5.74 -6.34
N SER A 20 -7.25 -5.37 -6.09
CA SER A 20 -8.37 -5.58 -6.99
C SER A 20 -8.62 -4.33 -7.87
N PRO A 21 -8.36 -4.39 -9.20
CA PRO A 21 -8.47 -3.22 -10.09
C PRO A 21 -9.92 -2.82 -10.45
N GLY A 22 -10.92 -3.47 -9.86
CA GLY A 22 -12.32 -3.29 -10.20
C GLY A 22 -12.68 -3.92 -11.56
N ARG A 23 -13.94 -3.77 -11.96
CA ARG A 23 -14.49 -4.32 -13.21
C ARG A 23 -15.52 -3.37 -13.83
N PRO A 24 -15.53 -3.20 -15.16
CA PRO A 24 -16.52 -2.38 -15.82
C PRO A 24 -17.91 -3.04 -15.89
N PHE A 25 -17.99 -4.38 -15.91
CA PHE A 25 -19.27 -5.12 -15.93
C PHE A 25 -19.16 -6.51 -15.25
N PRO A 26 -20.04 -6.87 -14.29
CA PRO A 26 -20.88 -5.92 -13.53
C PRO A 26 -20.00 -4.84 -12.88
N TRP A 27 -20.51 -3.61 -12.77
CA TRP A 27 -19.71 -2.50 -12.27
C TRP A 27 -19.23 -2.78 -10.85
N GLN A 28 -17.91 -2.72 -10.66
CA GLN A 28 -17.25 -2.83 -9.38
C GLN A 28 -16.09 -1.82 -9.37
N PRO A 29 -16.02 -0.90 -8.39
CA PRO A 29 -14.91 0.02 -8.29
C PRO A 29 -13.59 -0.72 -8.03
N ALA A 30 -12.48 -0.10 -8.39
CA ALA A 30 -11.16 -0.54 -7.94
C ALA A 30 -11.03 -0.29 -6.44
N GLU A 31 -10.20 -1.10 -5.78
CA GLU A 31 -9.82 -0.84 -4.40
C GLU A 31 -9.10 0.51 -4.28
N ARG A 32 -9.22 1.11 -3.09
CA ARG A 32 -8.52 2.38 -2.84
C ARG A 32 -7.02 2.11 -2.80
N TYR A 33 -6.28 2.77 -3.68
CA TYR A 33 -4.83 2.73 -3.75
C TYR A 33 -4.25 4.10 -3.42
N THR A 34 -3.09 4.13 -2.79
CA THR A 34 -2.34 5.35 -2.54
C THR A 34 -0.84 5.09 -2.50
N LEU A 35 -0.08 6.17 -2.66
CA LEU A 35 1.37 6.21 -2.61
C LEU A 35 1.80 7.03 -1.39
N TYR A 36 2.82 6.57 -0.69
CA TYR A 36 3.51 7.45 0.26
C TYR A 36 4.11 8.62 -0.54
N PRO A 37 3.94 9.88 -0.08
CA PRO A 37 4.20 11.06 -0.90
C PRO A 37 5.68 11.27 -1.30
N ASP A 38 6.61 10.54 -0.68
CA ASP A 38 8.04 10.63 -0.97
C ASP A 38 8.75 9.27 -0.82
N THR A 39 10.07 9.22 -0.88
CA THR A 39 10.84 8.02 -0.57
C THR A 39 11.03 7.86 0.94
N ILE A 40 11.17 6.60 1.38
CA ILE A 40 11.68 6.26 2.71
C ILE A 40 13.09 5.71 2.62
N ARG A 41 13.91 6.10 3.58
CA ARG A 41 15.29 5.62 3.68
C ARG A 41 15.38 4.38 4.54
N VAL A 42 15.50 3.21 3.91
CA VAL A 42 15.73 1.94 4.58
C VAL A 42 17.19 1.78 4.98
N ARG A 43 17.43 1.43 6.25
CA ARG A 43 18.77 1.22 6.81
C ARG A 43 18.97 -0.26 7.18
N SER A 44 20.22 -0.70 7.20
CA SER A 44 20.56 -2.04 7.68
C SER A 44 20.11 -2.22 9.13
N ARG A 45 19.49 -3.37 9.42
CA ARG A 45 18.96 -3.72 10.76
C ARG A 45 17.83 -2.80 11.27
N TRP A 46 17.08 -2.13 10.39
CA TRP A 46 15.85 -1.46 10.80
C TRP A 46 14.86 -2.51 11.35
N PRO A 47 14.40 -2.40 12.61
CA PRO A 47 13.34 -3.26 13.13
C PRO A 47 12.03 -3.06 12.35
N ASN A 48 11.35 -4.15 12.01
CA ASN A 48 10.11 -4.13 11.23
C ASN A 48 8.88 -4.06 12.13
N GLU A 49 8.85 -3.11 13.06
CA GLU A 49 7.77 -2.92 14.04
C GLU A 49 7.27 -1.47 14.00
N GLY A 50 5.95 -1.27 14.15
CA GLY A 50 5.34 0.07 14.22
C GLY A 50 5.17 0.80 12.88
N ASN A 51 5.15 0.08 11.76
CA ASN A 51 4.91 0.66 10.43
C ASN A 51 3.40 0.78 10.14
N ASP A 52 2.68 1.52 10.97
CA ASP A 52 1.25 1.74 10.79
C ASP A 52 1.01 2.91 9.82
N LEU A 53 0.46 2.63 8.64
CA LEU A 53 0.06 3.63 7.66
C LEU A 53 -1.44 3.90 7.78
N LEU A 54 -1.81 5.14 8.09
CA LEU A 54 -3.21 5.57 8.14
C LEU A 54 -3.64 6.01 6.75
N LEU A 55 -4.70 5.37 6.23
CA LEU A 55 -5.38 5.84 5.04
C LEU A 55 -6.17 7.12 5.37
N PRO A 56 -6.12 8.16 4.52
CA PRO A 56 -7.05 9.27 4.64
C PRO A 56 -8.50 8.78 4.44
N GLU A 57 -9.46 9.39 5.15
CA GLU A 57 -10.89 9.02 5.09
C GLU A 57 -11.51 9.20 3.69
#